data_AF-A0A4U9IGQ4-F1
#
_entry.id   AF-A0A4U9IGQ4-F1
#
_cell.length_a   1.000
_cell.length_b   1.000
_cell.length_c   1.000
_cell.angle_alpha   90.00
_cell.angle_beta   90.00
_cell.angle_gamma   90.00
#
_symmetry.space_group_name_H-M   'P 1'
#
loop_
_entity.id
_entity.type
_entity.pdbx_description
1 polymer ?
#
loop_
_entity_poly.entity_id
_entity_poly.type
_entity_poly.pdbx_seq_one_letter_code
_entity_poly.pdbx_strand_id
1 'polypeptide(L)'
;MAELLLGINIDHIATLRNARGTAYPDPVQAAFIAEQGGADGITVHLREDRRHITDRDVRVLRQTLDTRMNLEMAVTEEMLAIAVETKPHFCCLVPEKRQEVTTEGGLDVAGQLDKMRDACKRLADAGILVSLFIDADEAQIKAAADVGAPYIEIHTGCYADAEDEATQAKELDRIARAATYAAGLGLKVNAGHGLTYHNVKAIAAIPEMHELNIGHAIIGRAVMSGPERGGGRDETSDAGSPQVMAILGLGTDIVEIARIEAVITRSGDRLARRVLSDNEWAIWETHQQPVRFLAKRFAVKEAAAKAFGTGIRNGLAFNQFEVFNDELGKPRLRLWGEALTLAAKLGVGAYARHAGG
;
A
#
# COMPACT_ATOMS: atom_id res chain seq x y z
N MET A 1 25.80 -5.63 5.68
CA MET A 1 24.53 -6.11 6.25
C MET A 1 23.53 -6.10 5.11
N ALA A 2 22.71 -7.15 4.98
CA ALA A 2 21.58 -7.09 4.06
C ALA A 2 20.64 -5.96 4.53
N GLU A 3 19.99 -5.29 3.58
CA GLU A 3 19.05 -4.21 3.87
C GLU A 3 17.75 -4.79 4.44
N LEU A 4 17.30 -4.27 5.59
CA LEU A 4 16.04 -4.68 6.22
C LEU A 4 14.86 -3.99 5.51
N LEU A 5 13.88 -4.77 5.10
CA LEU A 5 12.74 -4.29 4.32
C LEU A 5 11.51 -3.99 5.20
N LEU A 6 10.61 -3.13 4.71
CA LEU A 6 9.33 -2.82 5.33
C LEU A 6 8.16 -3.22 4.42
N GLY A 7 7.37 -4.19 4.87
CA GLY A 7 6.04 -4.47 4.33
C GLY A 7 4.97 -3.71 5.12
N ILE A 8 4.11 -2.96 4.44
CA ILE A 8 3.00 -2.25 5.11
C ILE A 8 1.70 -3.03 4.93
N ASN A 9 1.13 -3.52 6.04
CA ASN A 9 -0.19 -4.13 6.03
C ASN A 9 -1.29 -3.05 6.07
N ILE A 10 -2.20 -3.08 5.09
CA ILE A 10 -3.26 -2.07 4.91
C ILE A 10 -4.67 -2.55 5.27
N ASP A 11 -4.82 -3.68 5.96
CA ASP A 11 -6.11 -4.29 6.32
C ASP A 11 -6.99 -3.34 7.14
N HIS A 12 -6.39 -2.56 8.04
CA HIS A 12 -7.12 -1.65 8.90
C HIS A 12 -7.64 -0.40 8.17
N ILE A 13 -7.13 -0.08 6.98
CA ILE A 13 -7.78 0.90 6.09
C ILE A 13 -9.13 0.34 5.62
N ALA A 14 -9.16 -0.92 5.19
CA ALA A 14 -10.39 -1.59 4.79
C ALA A 14 -11.35 -1.77 5.97
N THR A 15 -10.83 -2.03 7.18
CA THR A 15 -11.64 -2.05 8.40
C THR A 15 -12.39 -0.73 8.61
N LEU A 16 -11.69 0.41 8.52
CA LEU A 16 -12.30 1.74 8.68
C LEU A 16 -13.34 2.03 7.58
N ARG A 17 -13.07 1.63 6.34
CA ARG A 17 -14.03 1.71 5.23
C ARG A 17 -15.30 0.89 5.49
N ASN A 18 -15.11 -0.38 5.85
CA ASN A 18 -16.20 -1.33 6.02
C ASN A 18 -17.09 -0.97 7.20
N ALA A 19 -16.54 -0.34 8.25
CA ALA A 19 -17.31 0.18 9.38
C ALA A 19 -18.44 1.13 8.96
N ARG A 20 -18.31 1.84 7.82
CA ARG A 20 -19.35 2.72 7.29
C ARG A 20 -20.07 2.18 6.04
N GLY A 21 -19.53 1.14 5.40
CA GLY A 21 -20.04 0.60 4.13
C GLY A 21 -19.81 1.54 2.94
N THR A 22 -18.84 2.46 3.03
CA THR A 22 -18.47 3.39 1.96
C THR A 22 -17.36 2.82 1.10
N ALA A 23 -16.97 3.53 0.02
CA ALA A 23 -15.78 3.20 -0.77
C ALA A 23 -14.48 3.78 -0.18
N TYR A 24 -14.57 4.65 0.83
CA TYR A 24 -13.43 5.32 1.46
C TYR A 24 -13.34 5.00 2.96
N PRO A 25 -12.12 5.05 3.53
CA PRO A 25 -10.82 5.17 2.81
C PRO A 25 -10.54 3.94 1.93
N ASP A 26 -10.00 4.14 0.72
CA ASP A 26 -9.75 3.03 -0.22
C ASP A 26 -8.37 2.40 0.05
N PRO A 27 -8.27 1.10 0.35
CA PRO A 27 -6.98 0.41 0.54
C PRO A 27 -6.02 0.58 -0.64
N VAL A 28 -6.55 0.64 -1.87
CA VAL A 28 -5.72 0.85 -3.08
C VAL A 28 -5.01 2.21 -3.02
N GLN A 29 -5.69 3.26 -2.53
CA GLN A 29 -5.06 4.56 -2.35
C GLN A 29 -4.00 4.52 -1.25
N ALA A 30 -4.27 3.81 -0.15
CA ALA A 30 -3.32 3.68 0.95
C ALA A 30 -2.04 2.95 0.51
N ALA A 31 -2.15 1.91 -0.32
CA ALA A 31 -1.01 1.21 -0.89
C ALA A 31 -0.06 2.15 -1.65
N PHE A 32 -0.59 2.99 -2.54
CA PHE A 32 0.23 3.97 -3.26
C PHE A 32 0.94 4.97 -2.33
N ILE A 33 0.27 5.43 -1.28
CA ILE A 33 0.87 6.35 -0.30
C ILE A 33 1.98 5.63 0.47
N ALA A 34 1.77 4.37 0.84
CA ALA A 34 2.77 3.55 1.51
C ALA A 34 4.01 3.32 0.64
N GLU A 35 3.85 2.94 -0.63
CA GLU A 35 4.96 2.76 -1.58
C GLU A 35 5.76 4.05 -1.77
N GLN A 36 5.08 5.20 -1.95
CA GLN A 36 5.74 6.52 -2.05
C GLN A 36 6.39 6.96 -0.73
N GLY A 37 5.90 6.44 0.40
CA GLY A 37 6.47 6.63 1.74
C GLY A 37 7.69 5.74 2.03
N GLY A 38 8.09 4.88 1.08
CA GLY A 38 9.25 3.99 1.20
C GLY A 38 8.93 2.57 1.66
N ALA A 39 7.68 2.11 1.53
CA ALA A 39 7.37 0.69 1.70
C ALA A 39 7.99 -0.14 0.58
N ASP A 40 8.63 -1.26 0.93
CA ASP A 40 9.24 -2.20 -0.03
C ASP A 40 8.23 -3.24 -0.54
N GLY A 41 7.06 -3.31 0.10
CA GLY A 41 5.96 -4.20 -0.24
C GLY A 41 4.67 -3.82 0.48
N ILE A 42 3.55 -4.29 -0.07
CA ILE A 42 2.22 -4.11 0.50
C ILE A 42 1.65 -5.46 0.88
N THR A 43 1.21 -5.54 2.14
CA THR A 43 0.64 -6.74 2.73
C THR A 43 -0.88 -6.58 2.88
N VAL A 44 -1.64 -7.60 2.52
CA VAL A 44 -3.09 -7.66 2.71
C VAL A 44 -3.51 -9.06 3.12
N HIS A 45 -4.40 -9.16 4.11
CA HIS A 45 -5.02 -10.43 4.51
C HIS A 45 -6.42 -10.52 3.92
N LEU A 46 -6.56 -11.31 2.86
CA LEU A 46 -7.89 -11.72 2.39
C LEU A 46 -8.37 -12.87 3.29
N ARG A 47 -9.36 -12.57 4.13
CA ARG A 47 -9.96 -13.56 5.02
C ARG A 47 -11.06 -14.35 4.34
N GLU A 48 -11.35 -15.57 4.79
CA GLU A 48 -12.49 -16.37 4.29
C GLU A 48 -13.82 -15.59 4.43
N ASP A 49 -13.97 -14.83 5.54
CA ASP A 49 -15.16 -14.05 5.86
C ASP A 49 -15.19 -12.63 5.26
N ARG A 50 -14.13 -12.22 4.54
CA ARG A 50 -13.98 -10.88 3.92
C ARG A 50 -14.25 -9.73 4.91
N ARG A 51 -13.86 -9.90 6.17
CA ARG A 51 -14.13 -8.92 7.25
C ARG A 51 -13.61 -7.51 6.93
N HIS A 52 -12.43 -7.41 6.31
CA HIS A 52 -11.80 -6.13 5.93
C HIS A 52 -11.49 -6.08 4.43
N ILE A 53 -10.37 -6.68 4.03
CA ILE A 53 -9.97 -6.76 2.62
C ILE A 53 -10.96 -7.64 1.87
N THR A 54 -11.31 -7.21 0.66
CA THR A 54 -12.25 -7.90 -0.23
C THR A 54 -11.54 -8.37 -1.50
N ASP A 55 -12.17 -9.28 -2.23
CA ASP A 55 -11.70 -9.81 -3.51
C ASP A 55 -11.46 -8.68 -4.54
N ARG A 56 -12.27 -7.60 -4.49
CA ARG A 56 -12.05 -6.39 -5.31
C ARG A 56 -10.72 -5.74 -4.97
N ASP A 57 -10.41 -5.60 -3.68
CA ASP A 57 -9.22 -4.89 -3.23
C ASP A 57 -7.97 -5.65 -3.69
N VAL A 58 -7.93 -6.96 -3.48
CA VAL A 58 -6.85 -7.85 -3.95
C VAL A 58 -6.64 -7.72 -5.46
N ARG A 59 -7.70 -7.83 -6.26
CA ARG A 59 -7.62 -7.75 -7.72
C ARG A 59 -7.10 -6.40 -8.20
N VAL A 60 -7.58 -5.29 -7.62
CA VAL A 60 -7.15 -3.95 -8.03
C VAL A 60 -5.71 -3.70 -7.59
N LEU A 61 -5.36 -4.03 -6.34
CA LEU A 61 -3.98 -3.92 -5.83
C LEU A 61 -3.00 -4.65 -6.74
N ARG A 62 -3.31 -5.88 -7.15
CA ARG A 62 -2.43 -6.65 -8.04
C ARG A 62 -2.16 -5.95 -9.37
N GLN A 63 -3.08 -5.12 -9.86
CA GLN A 63 -2.97 -4.36 -11.10
C GLN A 63 -2.26 -3.01 -10.92
N THR A 64 -2.14 -2.51 -9.68
CA THR A 64 -1.74 -1.13 -9.42
C THR A 64 -0.46 -0.98 -8.58
N LEU A 65 -0.08 -1.99 -7.80
CA LEU A 65 1.14 -1.95 -6.99
C LEU A 65 2.38 -1.80 -7.89
N ASP A 66 3.29 -0.92 -7.48
CA ASP A 66 4.60 -0.72 -8.12
C ASP A 66 5.68 -1.60 -7.44
N THR A 67 5.41 -2.05 -6.22
CA THR A 67 6.25 -2.94 -5.41
C THR A 67 5.68 -4.36 -5.33
N ARG A 68 6.13 -5.13 -4.32
CA ARG A 68 5.79 -6.54 -4.14
C ARG A 68 4.48 -6.65 -3.33
N MET A 69 3.58 -7.49 -3.82
CA MET A 69 2.37 -7.86 -3.07
C MET A 69 2.66 -9.07 -2.19
N ASN A 70 2.37 -8.96 -0.89
CA ASN A 70 2.31 -10.06 0.06
C ASN A 70 0.83 -10.36 0.42
N LEU A 71 0.32 -11.51 -0.02
CA LEU A 71 -1.05 -11.94 0.24
C LEU A 71 -1.09 -12.89 1.43
N GLU A 72 -1.62 -12.42 2.56
CA GLU A 72 -1.96 -13.26 3.70
C GLU A 72 -3.30 -13.99 3.47
N MET A 73 -3.36 -15.27 3.83
CA MET A 73 -4.58 -16.08 3.71
C MET A 73 -4.55 -17.37 4.53
N ALA A 74 -5.74 -17.92 4.82
CA ALA A 74 -5.89 -19.28 5.34
C ALA A 74 -5.55 -20.36 4.29
N VAL A 75 -5.24 -21.57 4.77
CA VAL A 75 -4.90 -22.73 3.92
C VAL A 75 -6.17 -23.53 3.56
N THR A 76 -6.95 -22.98 2.64
CA THR A 76 -8.17 -23.63 2.09
C THR A 76 -8.13 -23.68 0.57
N GLU A 77 -8.94 -24.57 -0.03
CA GLU A 77 -8.98 -24.73 -1.49
C GLU A 77 -9.38 -23.44 -2.21
N GLU A 78 -10.39 -22.73 -1.69
CA GLU A 78 -10.83 -21.45 -2.23
C GLU A 78 -9.71 -20.42 -2.25
N MET A 79 -9.02 -20.27 -1.11
CA MET A 79 -7.96 -19.27 -0.96
C MET A 79 -6.72 -19.61 -1.80
N LEU A 80 -6.34 -20.89 -1.86
CA LEU A 80 -5.27 -21.36 -2.74
C LEU A 80 -5.59 -21.11 -4.22
N ALA A 81 -6.84 -21.31 -4.65
CA ALA A 81 -7.26 -21.00 -6.01
C ALA A 81 -7.14 -19.49 -6.31
N ILE A 82 -7.62 -18.63 -5.39
CA ILE A 82 -7.51 -17.17 -5.51
C ILE A 82 -6.04 -16.73 -5.60
N ALA A 83 -5.15 -17.28 -4.77
CA ALA A 83 -3.73 -16.93 -4.80
C ALA A 83 -3.05 -17.34 -6.11
N VAL A 84 -3.34 -18.54 -6.62
CA VAL A 84 -2.79 -19.04 -7.89
C VAL A 84 -3.30 -18.21 -9.08
N GLU A 85 -4.55 -17.74 -9.04
CA GLU A 85 -5.08 -16.81 -10.05
C GLU A 85 -4.41 -15.43 -9.94
N THR A 86 -4.31 -14.90 -8.72
CA THR A 86 -3.79 -13.55 -8.45
C THR A 86 -2.29 -13.44 -8.71
N LYS A 87 -1.53 -14.51 -8.47
CA LYS A 87 -0.06 -14.56 -8.54
C LYS A 87 0.60 -13.38 -7.82
N PRO A 88 0.38 -13.23 -6.49
CA PRO A 88 1.14 -12.27 -5.70
C PRO A 88 2.62 -12.66 -5.69
N HIS A 89 3.50 -11.73 -5.30
CA HIS A 89 4.93 -12.03 -5.21
C HIS A 89 5.20 -12.95 -4.02
N PHE A 90 4.58 -12.63 -2.87
CA PHE A 90 4.60 -13.44 -1.66
C PHE A 90 3.19 -13.89 -1.29
N CYS A 91 3.11 -15.05 -0.65
CA CYS A 91 1.90 -15.48 0.04
C CYS A 91 2.27 -15.99 1.43
N CYS A 92 1.72 -15.37 2.46
CA CYS A 92 1.93 -15.74 3.85
C CYS A 92 0.74 -16.56 4.35
N LEU A 93 0.98 -17.81 4.73
CA LEU A 93 -0.06 -18.70 5.24
C LEU A 93 -0.25 -18.43 6.74
N VAL A 94 -1.47 -18.04 7.10
CA VAL A 94 -1.86 -17.65 8.47
C VAL A 94 -3.01 -18.53 8.96
N PRO A 95 -3.13 -18.77 10.28
CA PRO A 95 -4.26 -19.54 10.80
C PRO A 95 -5.52 -18.65 10.91
N GLU A 96 -6.68 -19.17 10.49
CA GLU A 96 -7.97 -18.49 10.70
C GLU A 96 -8.92 -19.29 11.61
N LYS A 97 -8.80 -20.62 11.62
CA LYS A 97 -9.65 -21.50 12.43
C LYS A 97 -8.93 -21.94 13.68
N ARG A 98 -9.66 -22.12 14.79
CA ARG A 98 -9.09 -22.53 16.09
C ARG A 98 -8.25 -23.82 16.02
N GLN A 99 -8.55 -24.73 15.10
CA GLN A 99 -7.82 -25.98 14.90
C GLN A 99 -6.46 -25.80 14.21
N GLU A 100 -6.22 -24.64 13.62
CA GLU A 100 -5.00 -24.34 12.85
C GLU A 100 -4.01 -23.49 13.66
N VAL A 101 -4.44 -23.00 14.83
CA VAL A 101 -3.67 -22.11 15.70
C VAL A 101 -2.95 -22.93 16.77
N THR A 102 -1.70 -22.58 17.06
CA THR A 102 -0.96 -23.04 18.23
C THR A 102 -1.54 -22.44 19.52
N THR A 103 -0.82 -22.56 20.65
CA THR A 103 -1.20 -21.87 21.89
C THR A 103 -0.99 -20.36 21.83
N GLU A 104 -0.04 -19.89 21.01
CA GLU A 104 0.38 -18.48 20.99
C GLU A 104 -0.23 -17.67 19.84
N GLY A 105 -0.71 -18.32 18.78
CA GLY A 105 -1.38 -17.63 17.68
C GLY A 105 -0.86 -17.98 16.29
N GLY A 106 0.33 -18.59 16.19
CA GLY A 106 0.92 -19.06 14.95
C GLY A 106 0.23 -20.27 14.34
N LEU A 107 0.58 -20.58 13.10
CA LEU A 107 0.10 -21.75 12.38
C LEU A 107 0.74 -23.03 12.94
N ASP A 108 -0.07 -24.05 13.23
CA ASP A 108 0.44 -25.38 13.59
C ASP A 108 0.86 -26.17 12.33
N VAL A 109 2.09 -25.93 11.87
CA VAL A 109 2.71 -26.61 10.73
C VAL A 109 3.10 -28.04 11.09
N ALA A 110 3.67 -28.25 12.27
CA ALA A 110 4.10 -29.57 12.74
C ALA A 110 2.93 -30.57 12.82
N GLY A 111 1.74 -30.12 13.24
CA GLY A 111 0.53 -30.93 13.25
C GLY A 111 -0.13 -31.14 11.87
N GLN A 112 0.27 -30.39 10.84
CA GLN A 112 -0.38 -30.35 9.52
C GLN A 112 0.60 -30.50 8.35
N LEU A 113 1.71 -31.24 8.53
CA LEU A 113 2.81 -31.34 7.56
C LEU A 113 2.38 -31.61 6.11
N ASP A 114 1.50 -32.59 5.87
CA ASP A 114 1.09 -32.95 4.51
C ASP A 114 0.27 -31.83 3.86
N LYS A 115 -0.70 -31.26 4.57
CA LYS A 115 -1.50 -30.11 4.12
C LYS A 115 -0.61 -28.91 3.80
N MET A 116 0.38 -28.63 4.64
CA MET A 116 1.31 -27.51 4.44
C MET A 116 2.27 -27.76 3.29
N ARG A 117 2.78 -28.98 3.13
CA ARG A 117 3.65 -29.36 2.00
C ARG A 117 2.92 -29.21 0.67
N ASP A 118 1.67 -29.67 0.60
CA ASP A 118 0.85 -29.55 -0.61
C ASP A 118 0.54 -28.09 -0.95
N ALA A 119 0.20 -27.27 0.05
CA ALA A 119 -0.05 -25.85 -0.12
C ALA A 119 1.21 -25.10 -0.59
N CYS A 120 2.36 -25.33 0.08
CA CYS A 120 3.64 -24.74 -0.29
C CYS A 120 4.02 -25.11 -1.73
N LYS A 121 3.89 -26.39 -2.08
CA LYS A 121 4.18 -26.87 -3.43
C LYS A 121 3.29 -26.21 -4.48
N ARG A 122 1.97 -26.17 -4.26
CA ARG A 122 1.02 -25.59 -5.21
C ARG A 122 1.29 -24.11 -5.49
N LEU A 123 1.60 -23.34 -4.45
CA LEU A 123 1.93 -21.92 -4.59
C LEU A 123 3.29 -21.73 -5.27
N ALA A 124 4.30 -22.53 -4.91
CA ALA A 124 5.60 -22.51 -5.55
C ALA A 124 5.53 -22.87 -7.05
N ASP A 125 4.73 -23.87 -7.43
CA ASP A 125 4.48 -24.25 -8.83
C ASP A 125 3.86 -23.08 -9.64
N ALA A 126 3.14 -22.17 -8.97
CA ALA A 126 2.58 -20.95 -9.57
C ALA A 126 3.57 -19.76 -9.58
N GLY A 127 4.79 -19.94 -9.07
CA GLY A 127 5.83 -18.91 -8.99
C GLY A 127 5.70 -17.96 -7.79
N ILE A 128 4.96 -18.37 -6.75
CA ILE A 128 4.72 -17.56 -5.55
C ILE A 128 5.71 -17.95 -4.45
N LEU A 129 6.33 -16.96 -3.80
CA LEU A 129 7.21 -17.19 -2.66
C LEU A 129 6.39 -17.33 -1.38
N VAL A 130 6.44 -18.51 -0.76
CA VAL A 130 5.61 -18.83 0.41
C VAL A 130 6.32 -18.42 1.70
N SER A 131 5.56 -17.79 2.61
CA SER A 131 5.93 -17.57 4.01
C SER A 131 4.93 -18.31 4.91
N LEU A 132 5.39 -18.81 6.06
CA LEU A 132 4.52 -19.42 7.08
C LEU A 132 4.53 -18.56 8.35
N PHE A 133 3.36 -18.10 8.78
CA PHE A 133 3.23 -17.34 10.03
C PHE A 133 3.21 -18.30 11.22
N ILE A 134 4.30 -18.35 11.97
CA ILE A 134 4.52 -19.33 13.05
C ILE A 134 5.08 -18.66 14.30
N ASP A 135 4.96 -19.35 15.43
CA ASP A 135 5.57 -18.87 16.68
C ASP A 135 7.10 -19.01 16.64
N ALA A 136 7.77 -18.36 17.60
CA ALA A 136 9.19 -18.55 17.88
C ALA A 136 9.44 -19.91 18.58
N ASP A 137 9.11 -21.00 17.90
CA ASP A 137 9.20 -22.40 18.36
C ASP A 137 10.02 -23.25 17.39
N GLU A 138 11.02 -23.98 17.90
CA GLU A 138 11.94 -24.77 17.06
C GLU A 138 11.24 -25.89 16.28
N ALA A 139 10.20 -26.52 16.85
CA ALA A 139 9.49 -27.60 16.18
C ALA A 139 8.68 -27.06 14.99
N GLN A 140 8.02 -25.91 15.15
CA GLN A 140 7.32 -25.24 14.06
C GLN A 140 8.29 -24.73 12.99
N ILE A 141 9.43 -24.16 13.38
CA ILE A 141 10.47 -23.67 12.44
C ILE A 141 11.06 -24.83 11.64
N LYS A 142 11.37 -25.95 12.30
CA LYS A 142 11.86 -27.13 11.61
C LYS A 142 10.80 -27.68 10.65
N ALA A 143 9.54 -27.75 11.09
CA ALA A 143 8.44 -28.20 10.23
C ALA A 143 8.27 -27.28 9.01
N ALA A 144 8.43 -25.96 9.16
CA ALA A 144 8.40 -25.01 8.05
C ALA A 144 9.50 -25.27 7.01
N ALA A 145 10.72 -25.58 7.45
CA ALA A 145 11.79 -26.01 6.55
C ALA A 145 11.46 -27.35 5.86
N ASP A 146 10.97 -28.34 6.60
CA ASP A 146 10.65 -29.68 6.10
C ASP A 146 9.52 -29.68 5.04
N VAL A 147 8.58 -28.73 5.11
CA VAL A 147 7.51 -28.58 4.10
C VAL A 147 7.95 -27.76 2.87
N GLY A 148 9.17 -27.22 2.88
CA GLY A 148 9.78 -26.53 1.75
C GLY A 148 9.40 -25.06 1.61
N ALA A 149 8.93 -24.40 2.68
CA ALA A 149 8.69 -22.96 2.64
C ALA A 149 10.03 -22.20 2.55
N PRO A 150 10.18 -21.21 1.66
CA PRO A 150 11.39 -20.40 1.59
C PRO A 150 11.49 -19.33 2.68
N TYR A 151 10.35 -18.91 3.24
CA TYR A 151 10.25 -17.88 4.28
C TYR A 151 9.42 -18.38 5.46
N ILE A 152 9.68 -17.78 6.62
CA ILE A 152 8.77 -17.81 7.78
C ILE A 152 8.52 -16.38 8.25
N GLU A 153 7.40 -16.15 8.92
CA GLU A 153 7.13 -14.93 9.64
C GLU A 153 6.89 -15.26 11.12
N ILE A 154 7.79 -14.79 11.98
CA ILE A 154 7.72 -15.05 13.42
C ILE A 154 6.64 -14.17 14.04
N HIS A 155 5.72 -14.81 14.78
CA HIS A 155 4.71 -14.12 15.56
C HIS A 155 5.33 -13.35 16.72
N THR A 156 5.33 -12.02 16.63
CA THR A 156 5.88 -11.12 17.65
C THR A 156 4.84 -10.64 18.68
N GLY A 157 3.68 -11.32 18.80
CA GLY A 157 2.56 -10.90 19.66
C GLY A 157 2.92 -10.92 21.13
N CYS A 158 3.43 -12.04 21.63
CA CYS A 158 3.87 -12.15 23.04
C CYS A 158 4.92 -11.10 23.42
N TYR A 159 5.82 -10.74 22.49
CA TYR A 159 6.79 -9.66 22.68
C TYR A 159 6.12 -8.27 22.73
N ALA A 160 5.18 -8.02 21.82
CA ALA A 160 4.49 -6.74 21.72
C ALA A 160 3.54 -6.48 22.91
N ASP A 161 2.89 -7.53 23.40
CA ASP A 161 1.87 -7.48 24.45
C ASP A 161 2.45 -7.73 25.86
N ALA A 162 3.77 -7.93 25.99
CA ALA A 162 4.42 -8.11 27.28
C ALA A 162 4.18 -6.90 28.19
N GLU A 163 3.67 -7.16 29.40
CA GLU A 163 3.28 -6.13 30.37
C GLU A 163 4.46 -5.52 31.14
N ASP A 164 5.64 -6.16 31.10
CA ASP A 164 6.84 -5.74 31.81
C ASP A 164 8.13 -5.97 31.00
N GLU A 165 9.16 -5.19 31.30
CA GLU A 165 10.45 -5.21 30.59
C GLU A 165 11.16 -6.57 30.68
N ALA A 166 11.01 -7.31 31.78
CA ALA A 166 11.69 -8.59 31.95
C ALA A 166 11.03 -9.68 31.07
N THR A 167 9.70 -9.68 30.98
CA THR A 167 8.96 -10.54 30.06
C THR A 167 9.25 -10.18 28.61
N GLN A 168 9.23 -8.88 28.27
CA GLN A 168 9.55 -8.42 26.93
C GLN A 168 10.97 -8.80 26.50
N ALA A 169 11.96 -8.69 27.40
CA ALA A 169 13.34 -9.10 27.12
C ALA A 169 13.48 -10.61 26.89
N LYS A 170 12.72 -11.44 27.61
CA LYS A 170 12.69 -12.90 27.40
C LYS A 170 12.12 -13.26 26.03
N GLU A 171 11.01 -12.64 25.64
CA GLU A 171 10.40 -12.88 24.33
C GLU A 171 11.31 -12.39 23.19
N LEU A 172 11.99 -11.26 23.37
CA LEU A 172 12.99 -10.78 22.40
C LEU A 172 14.13 -11.79 22.21
N ASP A 173 14.69 -12.30 23.31
CA ASP A 173 15.76 -13.30 23.30
C ASP A 173 15.29 -14.63 22.67
N ARG A 174 14.04 -15.02 22.93
CA ARG A 174 13.40 -16.16 22.25
C ARG A 174 13.29 -15.94 20.73
N ILE A 175 12.81 -14.78 20.29
CA ILE A 175 12.72 -14.43 18.87
C ILE A 175 14.10 -14.41 18.20
N ALA A 176 15.12 -13.85 18.87
CA ALA A 176 16.48 -13.80 18.33
C ALA A 176 17.08 -15.19 18.13
N ARG A 177 16.91 -16.10 19.11
CA ARG A 177 17.31 -17.51 18.96
C ARG A 177 16.55 -18.21 17.84
N ALA A 178 15.24 -18.03 17.77
CA ALA A 178 14.40 -18.60 16.73
C ALA A 178 14.83 -18.14 15.33
N ALA A 179 15.12 -16.84 15.16
CA ALA A 179 15.60 -16.28 13.90
C ALA A 179 16.96 -16.87 13.50
N THR A 180 17.90 -17.00 14.45
CA THR A 180 19.20 -17.65 14.24
C THR A 180 19.03 -19.11 13.81
N TYR A 181 18.15 -19.84 14.48
CA TYR A 181 17.88 -21.24 14.17
C TYR A 181 17.26 -21.42 12.77
N ALA A 182 16.24 -20.62 12.44
CA ALA A 182 15.59 -20.63 11.13
C ALA A 182 16.58 -20.30 10.00
N ALA A 183 17.43 -19.28 10.18
CA ALA A 183 18.48 -18.95 9.21
C ALA A 183 19.49 -20.10 9.03
N GLY A 184 19.83 -20.82 10.11
CA GLY A 184 20.66 -22.03 10.06
C GLY A 184 20.06 -23.17 9.24
N LEU A 185 18.73 -23.20 9.07
CA LEU A 185 18.01 -24.12 8.19
C LEU A 185 17.84 -23.59 6.76
N GLY A 186 18.34 -22.39 6.46
CA GLY A 186 18.22 -21.76 5.15
C GLY A 186 16.90 -21.00 4.92
N LEU A 187 16.08 -20.83 5.96
CA LEU A 187 14.86 -20.03 5.90
C LEU A 187 15.20 -18.53 5.96
N LYS A 188 14.44 -17.73 5.21
CA LYS A 188 14.44 -16.27 5.39
C LYS A 188 13.39 -15.88 6.43
N VAL A 189 13.75 -15.00 7.35
CA VAL A 189 12.95 -14.71 8.54
C VAL A 189 12.34 -13.32 8.45
N ASN A 190 11.01 -13.26 8.46
CA ASN A 190 10.24 -12.04 8.61
C ASN A 190 9.62 -11.98 10.03
N ALA A 191 9.06 -10.82 10.39
CA ALA A 191 8.28 -10.61 11.62
C ALA A 191 7.34 -9.42 11.44
N GLY A 192 6.48 -9.08 12.42
CA GLY A 192 5.73 -7.82 12.31
C GLY A 192 4.48 -7.65 13.18
N HIS A 193 3.83 -8.76 13.55
CA HIS A 193 2.59 -8.71 14.33
C HIS A 193 2.75 -7.97 15.67
N GLY A 194 1.94 -6.94 15.90
CA GLY A 194 1.96 -6.16 17.14
C GLY A 194 3.11 -5.16 17.26
N LEU A 195 4.03 -5.08 16.29
CA LEU A 195 5.12 -4.11 16.34
C LEU A 195 4.60 -2.67 16.22
N THR A 196 5.25 -1.77 16.96
CA THR A 196 4.93 -0.36 17.10
C THR A 196 6.18 0.50 16.96
N TYR A 197 6.00 1.82 16.86
CA TYR A 197 7.11 2.80 16.84
C TYR A 197 8.02 2.75 18.08
N HIS A 198 7.57 2.13 19.18
CA HIS A 198 8.32 2.09 20.44
C HIS A 198 9.08 0.78 20.66
N ASN A 199 8.63 -0.34 20.10
CA ASN A 199 9.23 -1.67 20.30
C ASN A 199 9.94 -2.23 19.05
N VAL A 200 9.66 -1.70 17.84
CA VAL A 200 10.19 -2.24 16.58
C VAL A 200 11.73 -2.29 16.51
N LYS A 201 12.42 -1.35 17.15
CA LYS A 201 13.88 -1.20 17.03
C LYS A 201 14.64 -2.45 17.48
N ALA A 202 14.17 -3.12 18.53
CA ALA A 202 14.84 -4.30 19.07
C ALA A 202 14.73 -5.49 18.10
N ILE A 203 13.57 -5.67 17.46
CA ILE A 203 13.35 -6.70 16.45
C ILE A 203 14.14 -6.38 15.18
N ALA A 204 14.10 -5.13 14.72
CA ALA A 204 14.85 -4.68 13.54
C ALA A 204 16.38 -4.80 13.68
N ALA A 205 16.89 -4.89 14.92
CA ALA A 205 18.31 -5.07 15.19
C ALA A 205 18.78 -6.53 15.09
N ILE A 206 17.87 -7.50 14.98
CA ILE A 206 18.19 -8.92 14.81
C ILE A 206 18.74 -9.13 13.38
N PRO A 207 20.01 -9.56 13.20
CA PRO A 207 20.65 -9.61 11.88
C PRO A 207 19.98 -10.50 10.85
N GLU A 208 19.28 -11.54 11.30
CA GLU A 208 18.59 -12.52 10.45
C GLU A 208 17.26 -12.01 9.90
N MET A 209 16.74 -10.88 10.40
CA MET A 209 15.48 -10.31 9.92
C MET A 209 15.63 -9.78 8.49
N HIS A 210 14.74 -10.23 7.63
CA HIS A 210 14.70 -9.87 6.22
C HIS A 210 13.67 -8.77 5.93
N GLU A 211 12.44 -8.91 6.44
CA GLU A 211 11.35 -7.93 6.25
C GLU A 211 10.47 -7.84 7.49
N LEU A 212 10.02 -6.63 7.84
CA LEU A 212 9.02 -6.40 8.89
C LEU A 212 7.66 -6.03 8.28
N ASN A 213 6.63 -6.84 8.53
CA ASN A 213 5.25 -6.65 8.06
C ASN A 213 4.40 -5.95 9.12
N ILE A 214 4.29 -4.63 9.07
CA ILE A 214 3.66 -3.82 10.12
C ILE A 214 2.35 -3.19 9.60
N GLY A 215 1.25 -3.39 10.33
CA GLY A 215 -0.07 -2.87 9.97
C GLY A 215 -0.63 -1.86 10.96
N HIS A 216 -1.34 -2.37 11.98
CA HIS A 216 -2.15 -1.57 12.90
C HIS A 216 -1.44 -0.33 13.47
N ALA A 217 -0.18 -0.43 13.89
CA ALA A 217 0.56 0.70 14.45
C ALA A 217 0.76 1.84 13.44
N ILE A 218 1.08 1.51 12.18
CA ILE A 218 1.25 2.51 11.11
C ILE A 218 -0.08 3.19 10.80
N ILE A 219 -1.16 2.40 10.64
CA ILE A 219 -2.49 2.95 10.36
C ILE A 219 -2.99 3.81 11.54
N GLY A 220 -2.82 3.34 12.77
CA GLY A 220 -3.19 4.08 13.98
C GLY A 220 -2.45 5.42 14.10
N ARG A 221 -1.16 5.45 13.76
CA ARG A 221 -0.38 6.70 13.70
C ARG A 221 -0.90 7.62 12.59
N ALA A 222 -1.15 7.08 11.39
CA ALA A 222 -1.56 7.87 10.23
C ALA A 222 -2.89 8.62 10.44
N VAL A 223 -3.82 8.04 11.22
CA VAL A 223 -5.08 8.72 11.59
C VAL A 223 -4.82 10.01 12.40
N MET A 224 -3.80 10.00 13.26
CA MET A 224 -3.46 11.13 14.12
C MET A 224 -2.54 12.14 13.44
N SER A 225 -1.53 11.67 12.70
CA SER A 225 -0.53 12.54 12.10
C SER A 225 -1.02 13.23 10.84
N GLY A 226 -1.89 12.58 10.05
CA GLY A 226 -2.31 13.07 8.73
C GLY A 226 -1.13 13.45 7.82
N PRO A 227 -1.35 13.90 6.57
CA PRO A 227 -0.40 14.80 5.95
C PRO A 227 -0.36 16.07 6.82
N GLU A 228 0.84 16.55 7.16
CA GLU A 228 1.00 17.82 7.88
C GLU A 228 0.07 18.87 7.27
N ARG A 229 -0.91 19.31 8.05
CA ARG A 229 -1.69 20.48 7.69
C ARG A 229 -0.73 21.66 7.74
N GLY A 230 -0.29 22.14 6.58
CA GLY A 230 0.18 23.50 6.45
C GLY A 230 -0.94 24.45 6.91
N GLY A 231 -0.88 24.92 8.15
CA GLY A 231 -1.93 25.78 8.69
C GLY A 231 -2.06 25.78 10.21
N GLY A 232 -1.02 26.26 10.90
CA GLY A 232 -1.07 26.70 12.29
C GLY A 232 0.19 27.50 12.59
N ARG A 233 0.07 28.83 12.55
CA ARG A 233 1.17 29.75 12.86
C ARG A 233 1.63 29.49 14.30
N ASP A 234 2.92 29.23 14.47
CA ASP A 234 3.65 29.83 15.57
C ASP A 234 4.83 30.59 14.97
N GLU A 235 4.77 31.90 15.09
CA GLU A 235 5.86 32.81 14.75
C GLU A 235 6.97 32.63 15.78
N THR A 236 7.83 31.63 15.59
CA THR A 236 9.20 31.72 16.08
C THR A 236 10.14 31.24 14.99
N SER A 237 10.84 32.22 14.42
CA SER A 237 11.86 32.08 13.41
C SER A 237 13.02 31.22 13.91
N ASP A 238 13.33 30.14 13.18
CA ASP A 238 14.71 29.69 13.06
C ASP A 238 15.08 29.64 11.57
N ALA A 239 16.08 30.43 11.22
CA ALA A 239 16.56 30.64 9.87
C ALA A 239 17.78 29.75 9.67
N GLY A 240 17.66 28.68 8.89
CA GLY A 240 18.85 27.90 8.53
C GLY A 240 18.69 26.51 7.92
N SER A 241 17.49 26.01 7.65
CA SER A 241 17.31 24.69 7.01
C SER A 241 16.99 24.82 5.52
N PRO A 242 17.56 23.94 4.65
CA PRO A 242 17.20 23.90 3.24
C PRO A 242 15.69 23.62 3.13
N GLN A 243 14.97 24.47 2.39
CA GLN A 243 13.53 24.31 2.15
C GLN A 243 13.27 22.91 1.60
N VAL A 244 12.79 22.02 2.47
CA VAL A 244 12.18 20.76 2.07
C VAL A 244 10.97 21.15 1.21
N MET A 245 10.93 20.65 -0.03
CA MET A 245 9.77 20.82 -0.90
C MET A 245 8.57 20.17 -0.22
N ALA A 246 7.78 20.97 0.48
CA ALA A 246 6.58 20.50 1.17
C ALA A 246 5.57 20.05 0.12
N ILE A 247 5.23 18.76 0.12
CA ILE A 247 4.13 18.23 -0.66
C ILE A 247 2.85 18.78 -0.05
N LEU A 248 2.17 19.69 -0.74
CA LEU A 248 0.92 20.31 -0.28
C LEU A 248 -0.20 19.29 -0.06
N GLY A 249 -0.28 18.29 -0.93
CA GLY A 249 -1.30 17.26 -0.90
C GLY A 249 -1.09 16.25 -2.01
N LEU A 250 -1.66 15.06 -1.84
CA LEU A 250 -1.63 13.98 -2.82
C LEU A 250 -3.05 13.72 -3.31
N GLY A 251 -3.18 13.49 -4.61
CA GLY A 251 -4.43 13.07 -5.20
C GLY A 251 -4.19 11.97 -6.23
N THR A 252 -5.08 10.98 -6.20
CA THR A 252 -5.09 9.87 -7.16
C THR A 252 -6.47 9.76 -7.78
N ASP A 253 -6.51 9.33 -9.03
CA ASP A 253 -7.75 9.03 -9.73
C ASP A 253 -7.53 7.93 -10.75
N ILE A 254 -8.50 7.02 -10.84
CA ILE A 254 -8.51 5.93 -11.81
C ILE A 254 -9.80 6.05 -12.60
N VAL A 255 -9.67 5.98 -13.93
CA VAL A 255 -10.81 6.03 -14.84
C VAL A 255 -10.77 4.85 -15.80
N GLU A 256 -11.91 4.21 -15.96
CA GLU A 256 -12.11 3.17 -16.95
C GLU A 256 -12.33 3.81 -18.33
N ILE A 257 -11.48 3.47 -19.31
CA ILE A 257 -11.55 4.05 -20.66
C ILE A 257 -12.92 3.76 -21.31
N ALA A 258 -13.45 2.55 -21.14
CA ALA A 258 -14.75 2.15 -21.66
C ALA A 258 -15.90 3.03 -21.13
N ARG A 259 -15.79 3.52 -19.89
CA ARG A 259 -16.77 4.44 -19.30
C ARG A 259 -16.72 5.81 -19.97
N ILE A 260 -15.54 6.32 -20.31
CA ILE A 260 -15.39 7.58 -21.05
C ILE A 260 -15.91 7.43 -22.48
N GLU A 261 -15.63 6.30 -23.13
CA GLU A 261 -16.13 5.96 -24.46
C GLU A 261 -17.66 5.96 -24.52
N ALA A 262 -18.30 5.31 -23.55
CA ALA A 262 -19.76 5.26 -23.46
C ALA A 262 -20.38 6.67 -23.31
N VAL A 263 -19.73 7.56 -22.55
CA VAL A 263 -20.21 8.94 -22.38
C VAL A 263 -20.06 9.76 -23.66
N ILE A 264 -18.92 9.67 -24.35
CA ILE A 264 -18.71 10.35 -25.64
C ILE A 264 -19.74 9.87 -26.67
N THR A 265 -19.95 8.55 -26.76
CA THR A 265 -20.91 7.96 -27.70
C THR A 265 -22.33 8.48 -27.46
N ARG A 266 -22.73 8.64 -26.19
CA ARG A 266 -24.07 9.09 -25.83
C ARG A 266 -24.27 10.60 -25.93
N SER A 267 -23.24 11.39 -25.65
CA SER A 267 -23.38 12.84 -25.38
C SER A 267 -22.46 13.72 -26.21
N GLY A 268 -21.77 13.12 -27.20
CA GLY A 268 -20.83 13.81 -28.07
C GLY A 268 -19.64 14.39 -27.32
N ASP A 269 -19.24 15.59 -27.72
CA ASP A 269 -18.05 16.28 -27.25
C ASP A 269 -18.24 17.07 -25.94
N ARG A 270 -19.46 17.07 -25.36
CA ARG A 270 -19.78 17.86 -24.17
C ARG A 270 -18.86 17.58 -22.98
N LEU A 271 -18.50 16.32 -22.76
CA LEU A 271 -17.56 15.96 -21.69
C LEU A 271 -16.16 16.53 -21.99
N ALA A 272 -15.68 16.40 -23.23
CA ALA A 272 -14.39 16.93 -23.64
C ALA A 272 -14.32 18.45 -23.46
N ARG A 273 -15.35 19.20 -23.86
CA ARG A 273 -15.42 20.67 -23.66
C ARG A 273 -15.39 21.09 -22.19
N ARG A 274 -15.93 20.25 -21.30
CA ARG A 274 -15.90 20.52 -19.85
C ARG A 274 -14.54 20.19 -19.23
N VAL A 275 -13.88 19.15 -19.72
CA VAL A 275 -12.68 18.60 -19.10
C VAL A 275 -11.42 19.27 -19.62
N LEU A 276 -11.31 19.50 -20.92
CA LEU A 276 -10.09 19.97 -21.58
C LEU A 276 -9.93 21.50 -21.47
N SER A 277 -8.69 21.98 -21.39
CA SER A 277 -8.39 23.39 -21.68
C SER A 277 -8.48 23.66 -23.18
N ASP A 278 -8.47 24.93 -23.59
CA ASP A 278 -8.51 25.30 -25.01
C ASP A 278 -7.32 24.70 -25.80
N ASN A 279 -6.14 24.65 -25.19
CA ASN A 279 -4.95 24.04 -25.80
C ASN A 279 -5.10 22.51 -25.97
N GLU A 280 -5.60 21.83 -24.94
CA GLU A 280 -5.83 20.39 -25.00
C GLU A 280 -6.97 20.02 -25.96
N TRP A 281 -7.97 20.90 -26.07
CA TRP A 281 -9.08 20.76 -27.02
C TRP A 281 -8.58 20.72 -28.46
N ALA A 282 -7.73 21.67 -28.86
CA ALA A 282 -7.16 21.70 -30.20
C ALA A 282 -6.35 20.43 -30.54
N ILE A 283 -5.65 19.87 -29.55
CA ILE A 283 -4.93 18.59 -29.71
C ILE A 283 -5.94 17.43 -29.82
N TRP A 284 -6.96 17.42 -28.98
CA TRP A 284 -7.95 16.35 -28.93
C TRP A 284 -8.71 16.17 -30.24
N GLU A 285 -9.09 17.27 -30.91
CA GLU A 285 -9.82 17.25 -32.18
C GLU A 285 -9.07 16.51 -33.30
N THR A 286 -7.73 16.51 -33.25
CA THR A 286 -6.87 15.88 -34.27
C THR A 286 -6.17 14.62 -33.77
N HIS A 287 -6.42 14.20 -32.53
CA HIS A 287 -5.72 13.09 -31.90
C HIS A 287 -6.19 11.74 -32.45
N GLN A 288 -5.26 10.82 -32.73
CA GLN A 288 -5.58 9.47 -33.24
C GLN A 288 -6.38 8.60 -32.25
N GLN A 289 -6.30 8.93 -30.95
CA GLN A 289 -7.01 8.21 -29.88
C GLN A 289 -7.71 9.20 -28.94
N PRO A 290 -8.83 9.83 -29.35
CA PRO A 290 -9.44 10.94 -28.61
C PRO A 290 -10.05 10.50 -27.28
N VAL A 291 -10.64 9.30 -27.21
CA VAL A 291 -11.22 8.74 -25.97
C VAL A 291 -10.14 8.53 -24.91
N ARG A 292 -9.03 7.89 -25.28
CA ARG A 292 -7.89 7.65 -24.37
C ARG A 292 -7.22 8.95 -23.95
N PHE A 293 -7.09 9.90 -24.88
CA PHE A 293 -6.59 11.23 -24.58
C PHE A 293 -7.42 11.88 -23.48
N LEU A 294 -8.75 11.92 -23.66
CA LEU A 294 -9.66 12.53 -22.69
C LEU A 294 -9.64 11.80 -21.34
N ALA A 295 -9.67 10.47 -21.33
CA ALA A 295 -9.62 9.67 -20.12
C ALA A 295 -8.36 9.98 -19.29
N LYS A 296 -7.20 10.06 -19.93
CA LYS A 296 -5.94 10.42 -19.24
C LYS A 296 -6.02 11.81 -18.60
N ARG A 297 -6.57 12.81 -19.29
CA ARG A 297 -6.68 14.18 -18.78
C ARG A 297 -7.69 14.26 -17.65
N PHE A 298 -8.81 13.54 -17.78
CA PHE A 298 -9.81 13.44 -16.72
C PHE A 298 -9.16 12.95 -15.41
N ALA A 299 -8.47 11.82 -15.45
CA ALA A 299 -7.85 11.23 -14.26
C ALA A 299 -6.77 12.16 -13.65
N VAL A 300 -5.88 12.71 -14.48
CA VAL A 300 -4.82 13.63 -14.00
C VAL A 300 -5.42 14.87 -13.33
N LYS A 301 -6.50 15.42 -13.88
CA LYS A 301 -7.12 16.65 -13.37
C LYS A 301 -7.98 16.42 -12.13
N GLU A 302 -8.68 15.29 -12.04
CA GLU A 302 -9.31 14.86 -10.78
C GLU A 302 -8.27 14.65 -9.68
N ALA A 303 -7.17 13.95 -10.00
CA ALA A 303 -6.05 13.75 -9.09
C ALA A 303 -5.45 15.09 -8.64
N ALA A 304 -5.21 16.02 -9.57
CA ALA A 304 -4.75 17.36 -9.22
C ALA A 304 -5.73 18.06 -8.28
N ALA A 305 -7.02 18.15 -8.62
CA ALA A 305 -8.00 18.84 -7.77
C ALA A 305 -8.15 18.22 -6.36
N LYS A 306 -7.94 16.90 -6.22
CA LYS A 306 -7.87 16.24 -4.90
C LYS A 306 -6.63 16.63 -4.10
N ALA A 307 -5.49 16.82 -4.75
CA ALA A 307 -4.27 17.31 -4.10
C ALA A 307 -4.45 18.74 -3.53
N PHE A 308 -5.36 19.54 -4.08
CA PHE A 308 -5.75 20.85 -3.53
C PHE A 308 -6.75 20.76 -2.37
N GLY A 309 -7.22 19.56 -2.00
CA GLY A 309 -8.11 19.31 -0.85
C GLY A 309 -9.59 19.60 -1.08
N THR A 310 -10.00 20.05 -2.26
CA THR A 310 -11.40 20.41 -2.55
C THR A 310 -12.10 19.49 -3.55
N GLY A 311 -11.34 18.78 -4.40
CA GLY A 311 -11.86 18.13 -5.60
C GLY A 311 -12.38 19.16 -6.63
N ILE A 312 -13.10 18.71 -7.67
CA ILE A 312 -13.75 19.59 -8.67
C ILE A 312 -15.06 20.17 -8.09
N ARG A 313 -14.92 21.02 -7.07
CA ARG A 313 -15.98 21.75 -6.36
C ARG A 313 -15.44 23.12 -5.92
N ASN A 314 -16.29 23.99 -5.37
CA ASN A 314 -15.90 25.28 -4.79
C ASN A 314 -15.11 26.20 -5.74
N GLY A 315 -15.54 26.31 -7.00
CA GLY A 315 -14.92 27.20 -7.99
C GLY A 315 -13.79 26.56 -8.82
N LEU A 316 -13.31 25.37 -8.43
CA LEU A 316 -12.39 24.59 -9.26
C LEU A 316 -13.12 23.87 -10.39
N ALA A 317 -12.60 24.02 -11.61
CA ALA A 317 -13.09 23.36 -12.81
C ALA A 317 -11.97 22.63 -13.54
N PHE A 318 -12.30 21.56 -14.25
CA PHE A 318 -11.31 20.74 -14.95
C PHE A 318 -10.45 21.52 -15.95
N ASN A 319 -11.05 22.41 -16.73
CA ASN A 319 -10.35 23.23 -17.72
C ASN A 319 -9.38 24.24 -17.11
N GLN A 320 -9.40 24.45 -15.79
CA GLN A 320 -8.42 25.26 -15.06
C GLN A 320 -7.10 24.53 -14.80
N PHE A 321 -7.06 23.21 -15.03
CA PHE A 321 -5.86 22.39 -14.99
C PHE A 321 -5.52 22.01 -16.43
N GLU A 322 -4.29 22.17 -16.88
CA GLU A 322 -3.86 21.81 -18.24
C GLU A 322 -2.69 20.85 -18.16
N VAL A 323 -2.84 19.68 -18.80
CA VAL A 323 -1.78 18.69 -18.89
C VAL A 323 -1.01 18.91 -20.17
N PHE A 324 0.28 19.19 -20.04
CA PHE A 324 1.18 19.38 -21.17
C PHE A 324 2.47 18.59 -20.95
N ASN A 325 3.26 18.42 -21.99
CA ASN A 325 4.61 17.84 -21.86
C ASN A 325 5.63 18.96 -22.08
N ASP A 326 6.72 18.95 -21.31
CA ASP A 326 7.86 19.83 -21.60
C ASP A 326 8.63 19.36 -22.84
N GLU A 327 9.68 20.10 -23.23
CA GLU A 327 10.50 19.83 -24.42
C GLU A 327 11.13 18.43 -24.42
N LEU A 328 11.33 17.84 -23.24
CA LEU A 328 11.89 16.49 -23.07
C LEU A 328 10.79 15.42 -22.98
N GLY A 329 9.52 15.79 -23.19
CA GLY A 329 8.39 14.88 -23.14
C GLY A 329 7.88 14.56 -21.73
N LYS A 330 8.43 15.19 -20.68
CA LYS A 330 7.98 14.93 -19.30
C LYS A 330 6.63 15.61 -19.05
N PRO A 331 5.63 14.90 -18.51
CA PRO A 331 4.32 15.47 -18.24
C PRO A 331 4.41 16.52 -17.11
N ARG A 332 3.69 17.62 -17.31
CA ARG A 332 3.60 18.77 -16.42
C ARG A 332 2.15 19.22 -16.32
N LEU A 333 1.86 19.95 -15.25
CA LEU A 333 0.55 20.55 -15.01
C LEU A 333 0.69 22.07 -14.99
N ARG A 334 -0.12 22.74 -15.80
CA ARG A 334 -0.28 24.20 -15.79
C ARG A 334 -1.64 24.54 -15.18
N LEU A 335 -1.68 25.62 -14.40
CA LEU A 335 -2.88 26.04 -13.68
C LEU A 335 -3.37 27.38 -14.22
N TRP A 336 -4.69 27.52 -14.29
CA TRP A 336 -5.39 28.70 -14.77
C TRP A 336 -6.48 29.13 -13.77
N GLY A 337 -6.95 30.38 -13.88
CA GLY A 337 -8.12 30.86 -13.12
C GLY A 337 -8.02 30.59 -11.61
N GLU A 338 -9.09 30.06 -11.01
CA GLU A 338 -9.16 29.82 -9.57
C GLU A 338 -8.14 28.77 -9.10
N ALA A 339 -7.80 27.77 -9.93
CA ALA A 339 -6.77 26.79 -9.59
C ALA A 339 -5.39 27.45 -9.40
N LEU A 340 -5.05 28.44 -10.22
CA LEU A 340 -3.81 29.21 -10.08
C LEU A 340 -3.85 30.09 -8.82
N THR A 341 -4.97 30.78 -8.58
CA THR A 341 -5.17 31.60 -7.37
C THR A 341 -5.04 30.77 -6.09
N LEU A 342 -5.64 29.58 -6.07
CA LEU A 342 -5.57 28.67 -4.93
C LEU A 342 -4.15 28.12 -4.75
N ALA A 343 -3.45 27.79 -5.84
CA ALA A 343 -2.06 27.32 -5.78
C ALA A 343 -1.13 28.36 -5.14
N ALA A 344 -1.28 29.62 -5.54
CA ALA A 344 -0.52 30.73 -4.98
C ALA A 344 -0.81 30.92 -3.47
N LYS A 345 -2.09 30.84 -3.05
CA LYS A 345 -2.48 30.89 -1.63
C LYS A 345 -1.87 29.76 -0.81
N LEU A 346 -1.71 28.58 -1.41
CA LEU A 346 -1.16 27.39 -0.77
C LEU A 346 0.37 27.27 -0.90
N GLY A 347 1.05 28.29 -1.44
CA GLY A 347 2.51 28.31 -1.57
C GLY A 347 3.07 27.34 -2.62
N VAL A 348 2.23 26.83 -3.52
CA VAL A 348 2.69 25.98 -4.63
C VAL A 348 3.36 26.86 -5.66
N GLY A 349 4.68 26.72 -5.79
CA GLY A 349 5.44 27.30 -6.89
C GLY A 349 4.95 26.71 -8.21
N ALA A 350 3.99 27.36 -8.86
CA ALA A 350 3.66 27.04 -10.22
C ALA A 350 4.94 27.19 -11.06
N TYR A 351 5.33 26.16 -11.81
CA TYR A 351 6.31 26.31 -12.89
C TYR A 351 5.67 27.13 -14.02
N ALA A 352 5.29 28.37 -13.72
CA ALA A 352 4.84 29.37 -14.67
C ALA A 352 6.07 30.16 -15.09
N ARG A 353 6.82 29.63 -16.06
CA ARG A 353 7.50 30.54 -16.99
C ARG A 353 6.43 31.02 -17.94
N HIS A 354 6.02 32.27 -17.79
CA HIS A 354 5.39 33.01 -18.86
C HIS A 354 6.27 32.84 -20.11
N ALA A 355 5.74 32.16 -21.11
CA ALA A 355 6.21 32.35 -22.47
C ALA A 355 5.33 33.45 -23.07
N GLY A 356 5.89 34.65 -23.18
CA GLY A 356 5.45 35.66 -24.14
C GLY A 356 4.52 36.76 -23.60
N GLY A 357 5.15 37.75 -22.97
CA GLY A 357 4.93 39.18 -23.17
C GLY A 357 6.27 39.86 -23.05
#